data_AF-A0A2E7KPU7-F1
#
_entry.id   AF-A0A2E7KPU7-F1
#
_cell.length_a   1.000
_cell.length_b   1.000
_cell.length_c   1.000
_cell.angle_alpha   90.00
_cell.angle_beta   90.00
_cell.angle_gamma   90.00
#
_symmetry.space_group_name_H-M   'P 1'
#
loop_
_entity.id
_entity.type
_entity.pdbx_description
1 polymer ?
#
loop_
_entity_poly.entity_id
_entity_poly.type
_entity_poly.pdbx_seq_one_letter_code
_entity_poly.pdbx_strand_id
1 'polypeptide(L)'
;MVLALQHHGMCFRHLRYGVTSRLLEALLQTNSAARTGVRGQSLDVSARHGTLPSNFSPCRHRDNRYLWYRFHKISTFFAMSINQAAPPSPCMPDAIIARQCRHSLLRVIAGDLTRYEAEVAVTCASNRLAGREGLDAKMHAAAGEKLREACIQIGKDQRAQNLQPCPVGTAVTTSGFDLPQKHLIHVVGPDCRRPSQDEGRRELIVKAYEAMFEQVANLGGIDTIVCPPLSMGVYAYPHREGARMTMEILLGWLDGEEEPGIKDFILLVNDENFVKNLKTVYRESEDQFPGVDCTRQYRTRRY
;
A
#
# COMPACT_ATOMS: atom_id res chain seq x y z
N MET A 1 -10.02 32.94 -55.53
CA MET A 1 -10.44 32.61 -54.15
C MET A 1 -10.05 31.15 -53.91
N VAL A 2 -8.92 30.75 -53.30
CA VAL A 2 -8.40 31.02 -51.93
C VAL A 2 -9.47 30.61 -50.89
N LEU A 3 -9.39 29.66 -49.94
CA LEU A 3 -8.39 28.88 -49.15
C LEU A 3 -9.08 27.52 -48.77
N ALA A 4 -8.44 26.35 -48.67
CA ALA A 4 -7.51 25.77 -47.66
C ALA A 4 -8.13 25.11 -46.40
N LEU A 5 -7.65 23.87 -46.17
CA LEU A 5 -7.55 22.97 -45.01
C LEU A 5 -7.83 23.46 -43.58
N GLN A 6 -8.40 22.57 -42.73
CA GLN A 6 -7.99 22.26 -41.32
C GLN A 6 -8.86 21.09 -40.79
N HIS A 7 -8.33 19.89 -40.51
CA HIS A 7 -7.70 19.41 -39.26
C HIS A 7 -8.39 19.86 -37.96
N HIS A 8 -9.09 18.94 -37.29
CA HIS A 8 -9.41 19.06 -35.86
C HIS A 8 -8.71 17.94 -35.08
N GLY A 9 -7.63 18.32 -34.39
CA GLY A 9 -7.06 17.55 -33.30
C GLY A 9 -7.92 17.68 -32.05
N MET A 10 -8.10 16.57 -31.33
CA MET A 10 -8.65 16.60 -29.98
C MET A 10 -7.55 17.01 -29.00
N CYS A 11 -7.69 18.21 -28.45
CA CYS A 11 -6.90 18.67 -27.30
C CYS A 11 -7.27 17.88 -26.05
N PHE A 12 -6.28 17.22 -25.44
CA PHE A 12 -6.30 16.82 -24.04
C PHE A 12 -6.42 18.08 -23.16
N ARG A 13 -7.58 18.28 -22.53
CA ARG A 13 -7.74 19.27 -21.46
C ARG A 13 -7.20 18.67 -20.16
N HIS A 14 -6.23 19.37 -19.56
CA HIS A 14 -5.81 19.21 -18.18
C HIS A 14 -7.00 19.21 -17.22
N LEU A 15 -7.20 18.10 -16.50
CA LEU A 15 -8.00 18.07 -15.28
C LEU A 15 -7.14 18.63 -14.15
N ARG A 16 -7.46 19.85 -13.72
CA ARG A 16 -6.94 20.44 -12.48
C ARG A 16 -7.66 19.80 -11.31
N TYR A 17 -6.95 19.04 -10.48
CA TYR A 17 -7.44 18.65 -9.16
C TYR A 17 -7.33 19.85 -8.23
N GLY A 18 -8.48 20.31 -7.74
CA GLY A 18 -8.60 21.37 -6.74
C GLY A 18 -9.45 20.86 -5.59
N VAL A 19 -8.81 20.29 -4.57
CA VAL A 19 -9.46 19.98 -3.30
C VAL A 19 -9.45 21.26 -2.47
N THR A 20 -10.55 22.01 -2.50
CA THR A 20 -10.70 23.23 -1.73
C THR A 20 -11.03 22.93 -0.27
N SER A 21 -10.09 23.27 0.60
CA SER A 21 -10.31 24.11 1.79
C SER A 21 -11.62 23.91 2.57
N ARG A 22 -11.77 22.77 3.27
CA ARG A 22 -12.73 22.64 4.39
C ARG A 22 -12.20 21.90 5.64
N LEU A 23 -10.91 21.58 5.70
CA LEU A 23 -10.31 20.87 6.84
C LEU A 23 -9.51 21.74 7.82
N LEU A 24 -9.35 23.06 7.56
CA LEU A 24 -8.49 23.91 8.38
C LEU A 24 -9.20 24.63 9.55
N GLU A 25 -10.54 24.63 9.63
CA GLU A 25 -11.25 25.35 10.71
C GLU A 25 -11.55 24.50 11.96
N ALA A 26 -11.34 23.19 11.93
CA ALA A 26 -11.67 22.31 13.07
C ALA A 26 -10.53 22.15 14.11
N LEU A 27 -9.32 22.64 13.84
CA LEU A 27 -8.13 22.43 14.69
C LEU A 27 -7.75 23.62 15.59
N LEU A 28 -8.50 24.72 15.55
CA LEU A 28 -8.19 25.92 16.35
C LEU A 28 -9.05 26.10 17.62
N GLN A 29 -9.92 25.14 17.98
CA GLN A 29 -10.84 25.29 19.12
C GLN A 29 -10.57 24.41 20.34
N THR A 30 -9.51 23.58 20.37
CA THR A 30 -9.27 22.67 21.51
C THR A 30 -8.06 23.02 22.39
N ASN A 31 -7.39 24.15 22.18
CA ASN A 31 -6.28 24.59 23.03
C ASN A 31 -6.63 25.82 23.88
N SER A 32 -7.53 25.65 24.86
CA SER A 32 -7.70 26.65 25.93
C SER A 32 -8.28 26.11 27.24
N ALA A 33 -7.84 24.95 27.75
CA ALA A 33 -8.15 24.60 29.16
C ALA A 33 -7.20 23.55 29.75
N ALA A 34 -5.93 23.91 29.96
CA ALA A 34 -5.07 23.16 30.87
C ALA A 34 -4.16 24.12 31.64
N ARG A 35 -4.56 24.51 32.85
CA ARG A 35 -3.69 25.02 33.93
C ARG A 35 -4.45 25.03 35.25
N THR A 36 -3.70 24.71 36.32
CA THR A 36 -4.07 24.52 37.75
C THR A 36 -4.53 23.09 38.08
N GLY A 37 -4.00 22.37 39.07
CA GLY A 37 -2.99 22.69 40.09
C GLY A 37 -2.61 21.43 40.87
N VAL A 38 -1.42 21.46 41.45
CA VAL A 38 -0.71 20.40 42.19
C VAL A 38 -1.27 20.20 43.61
N ARG A 39 -1.25 18.95 44.11
CA ARG A 39 -1.00 18.45 45.49
C ARG A 39 -1.12 16.91 45.41
N GLY A 40 -0.16 16.07 45.76
CA GLY A 40 0.85 16.11 46.80
C GLY A 40 0.39 15.23 47.96
N GLN A 41 0.83 13.97 48.03
CA GLN A 41 0.97 13.21 49.29
C GLN A 41 1.84 11.95 49.10
N SER A 42 2.92 11.96 49.86
CA SER A 42 3.83 10.88 50.24
C SER A 42 3.17 9.87 51.16
N LEU A 43 3.56 8.60 51.09
CA LEU A 43 3.74 7.74 52.27
C LEU A 43 4.79 6.68 51.97
N ASP A 44 5.55 6.38 53.01
CA ASP A 44 6.87 5.78 53.05
C ASP A 44 6.79 4.38 53.71
N VAL A 45 7.94 3.70 53.81
CA VAL A 45 8.33 2.70 54.84
C VAL A 45 8.55 1.21 54.43
N SER A 46 9.86 0.87 54.46
CA SER A 46 10.54 -0.35 54.98
C SER A 46 10.47 -1.66 54.18
N ALA A 47 11.55 -2.17 53.56
CA ALA A 47 12.84 -2.68 54.06
C ALA A 47 12.83 -4.14 54.61
N ARG A 48 13.71 -4.99 54.04
CA ARG A 48 14.51 -6.13 54.58
C ARG A 48 15.12 -6.92 53.39
N HIS A 49 16.42 -6.86 53.08
CA HIS A 49 17.59 -7.58 53.62
C HIS A 49 17.64 -9.12 53.44
N GLY A 50 18.73 -9.61 52.84
CA GLY A 50 19.21 -11.01 52.87
C GLY A 50 19.71 -11.56 51.51
N THR A 51 20.94 -11.29 51.08
CA THR A 51 22.17 -12.13 51.21
C THR A 51 22.33 -13.32 50.23
N LEU A 52 23.30 -13.18 49.31
CA LEU A 52 24.11 -14.23 48.64
C LEU A 52 24.99 -14.98 49.66
N PRO A 53 25.54 -16.20 49.40
CA PRO A 53 26.79 -16.39 48.62
C PRO A 53 26.87 -17.76 47.87
N SER A 54 27.49 -17.92 46.70
CA SER A 54 28.91 -17.99 46.29
C SER A 54 29.38 -19.42 45.94
N ASN A 55 30.44 -19.49 45.11
CA ASN A 55 31.44 -20.57 44.89
C ASN A 55 31.31 -21.34 43.55
N PHE A 56 32.35 -21.58 42.74
CA PHE A 56 33.76 -21.17 42.68
C PHE A 56 34.31 -21.48 41.27
N SER A 57 35.37 -20.77 40.87
CA SER A 57 36.19 -20.82 39.63
C SER A 57 37.13 -22.06 39.59
N PRO A 58 38.31 -22.12 38.89
CA PRO A 58 38.95 -21.27 37.83
C PRO A 58 39.71 -22.07 36.71
N CYS A 59 40.22 -21.41 35.65
CA CYS A 59 41.65 -21.21 35.27
C CYS A 59 41.76 -21.33 33.71
N ARG A 60 42.67 -20.74 32.91
CA ARG A 60 43.94 -20.00 33.07
C ARG A 60 44.35 -19.40 31.70
N HIS A 61 45.07 -18.26 31.72
CA HIS A 61 46.14 -17.77 30.82
C HIS A 61 45.90 -17.66 29.29
N ARG A 62 46.46 -16.69 28.54
CA ARG A 62 47.77 -16.02 28.63
C ARG A 62 47.80 -14.71 27.81
N ASP A 63 48.76 -13.87 28.19
CA ASP A 63 49.21 -12.57 27.68
C ASP A 63 49.43 -12.44 26.15
N ASN A 64 49.38 -11.24 25.56
CA ASN A 64 50.50 -10.28 25.59
C ASN A 64 50.27 -8.98 24.77
N ARG A 65 50.86 -7.91 25.28
CA ARG A 65 50.91 -6.50 24.84
C ARG A 65 51.65 -6.27 23.51
N TYR A 66 51.45 -5.10 22.87
CA TYR A 66 52.43 -4.04 22.47
C TYR A 66 51.81 -3.16 21.36
N LEU A 67 51.44 -1.90 21.63
CA LEU A 67 52.17 -0.62 21.39
C LEU A 67 52.26 -0.17 19.91
N TRP A 68 51.70 1.01 19.57
CA TRP A 68 52.42 2.22 19.09
C TRP A 68 51.46 3.33 18.60
N TYR A 69 51.69 4.55 19.09
CA TYR A 69 51.11 5.84 18.68
C TYR A 69 51.88 6.43 17.47
N ARG A 70 51.22 7.13 16.53
CA ARG A 70 51.46 8.57 16.16
C ARG A 70 50.82 9.03 14.83
N PHE A 71 49.98 10.05 14.96
CA PHE A 71 49.80 11.31 14.20
C PHE A 71 50.01 11.45 12.67
N HIS A 72 48.91 11.89 12.04
CA HIS A 72 48.71 12.99 11.06
C HIS A 72 49.54 13.05 9.74
N LYS A 73 48.81 13.02 8.61
CA LYS A 73 48.82 14.10 7.61
C LYS A 73 47.62 14.06 6.65
N ILE A 74 47.19 15.26 6.30
CA ILE A 74 46.07 15.69 5.47
C ILE A 74 46.32 15.41 3.98
N SER A 75 45.31 14.97 3.23
CA SER A 75 45.01 15.52 1.90
C SER A 75 43.61 15.13 1.42
N THR A 76 42.86 16.16 1.08
CA THR A 76 41.59 16.20 0.36
C THR A 76 41.53 15.23 -0.83
N PHE A 77 40.51 14.36 -0.84
CA PHE A 77 39.92 13.88 -2.09
C PHE A 77 38.40 13.78 -1.94
N PHE A 78 37.74 14.55 -2.79
CA PHE A 78 36.31 14.57 -3.02
C PHE A 78 35.90 13.20 -3.57
N ALA A 79 35.18 12.40 -2.78
CA ALA A 79 34.49 11.22 -3.28
C ALA A 79 33.01 11.38 -2.93
N MET A 80 32.23 11.80 -3.93
CA MET A 80 30.78 11.66 -3.92
C MET A 80 30.48 10.20 -3.59
N SER A 81 29.86 9.98 -2.44
CA SER A 81 29.36 8.67 -2.05
C SER A 81 28.25 8.31 -3.03
N ILE A 82 28.59 7.53 -4.06
CA ILE A 82 27.62 6.84 -4.88
C ILE A 82 26.85 5.95 -3.90
N ASN A 83 25.57 6.25 -3.69
CA ASN A 83 24.65 5.40 -2.95
C ASN A 83 24.77 3.98 -3.53
N GLN A 84 25.50 3.11 -2.83
CA GLN A 84 25.45 1.69 -3.09
C GLN A 84 24.04 1.27 -2.71
N ALA A 85 23.24 0.95 -3.73
CA ALA A 85 21.94 0.33 -3.55
C ALA A 85 22.11 -0.85 -2.59
N ALA A 86 21.30 -0.85 -1.53
CA ALA A 86 21.28 -1.94 -0.57
C ALA A 86 21.11 -3.27 -1.31
N PRO A 87 21.84 -4.34 -0.93
CA PRO A 87 21.65 -5.64 -1.54
C PRO A 87 20.19 -6.08 -1.33
N PRO A 88 19.52 -6.64 -2.36
CA PRO A 88 18.14 -7.07 -2.22
C PRO A 88 18.05 -8.15 -1.13
N SER A 89 17.19 -7.88 -0.15
CA SER A 89 16.75 -8.80 0.89
C SER A 89 16.05 -10.04 0.27
N PRO A 90 15.96 -11.16 1.00
CA PRO A 90 16.00 -12.51 0.43
C PRO A 90 14.78 -12.83 -0.46
N CYS A 91 15.04 -13.52 -1.57
CA CYS A 91 14.09 -14.10 -2.50
C CYS A 91 12.88 -13.21 -2.82
N MET A 92 13.13 -12.03 -3.40
CA MET A 92 12.05 -11.28 -4.02
C MET A 92 11.50 -12.09 -5.20
N PRO A 93 10.19 -12.38 -5.24
CA PRO A 93 9.60 -13.11 -6.36
C PRO A 93 9.78 -12.35 -7.67
N ASP A 94 9.97 -13.09 -8.76
CA ASP A 94 10.19 -12.53 -10.09
C ASP A 94 9.08 -11.54 -10.47
N ALA A 95 9.47 -10.27 -10.66
CA ALA A 95 8.53 -9.26 -11.11
C ALA A 95 8.19 -9.49 -12.59
N ILE A 96 6.89 -9.56 -12.87
CA ILE A 96 6.36 -9.59 -14.23
C ILE A 96 6.68 -8.26 -14.91
N ILE A 97 6.39 -7.17 -14.19
CA ILE A 97 6.63 -5.76 -14.54
C ILE A 97 7.09 -5.05 -13.27
N ALA A 98 8.07 -4.15 -13.38
CA ALA A 98 8.41 -3.21 -12.33
C ALA A 98 8.62 -1.81 -12.93
N ARG A 99 8.06 -0.79 -12.29
CA ARG A 99 8.23 0.62 -12.69
C ARG A 99 8.60 1.47 -11.48
N GLN A 100 9.65 2.25 -11.63
CA GLN A 100 10.04 3.25 -10.67
C GLN A 100 9.28 4.54 -10.97
N CYS A 101 8.34 4.92 -10.11
CA CYS A 101 7.69 6.22 -10.15
C CYS A 101 8.45 7.22 -9.27
N ARG A 102 8.03 8.49 -9.32
CA ARG A 102 8.59 9.59 -8.52
C ARG A 102 8.63 9.28 -7.02
N HIS A 103 7.55 8.73 -6.48
CA HIS A 103 7.39 8.53 -5.03
C HIS A 103 7.51 7.07 -4.61
N SER A 104 7.24 6.13 -5.51
CA SER A 104 7.09 4.71 -5.15
C SER A 104 7.58 3.77 -6.25
N LEU A 105 7.91 2.54 -5.87
CA LEU A 105 8.15 1.43 -6.78
C LEU A 105 6.86 0.62 -6.95
N LEU A 106 6.34 0.53 -8.18
CA LEU A 106 5.25 -0.38 -8.50
C LEU A 106 5.83 -1.70 -9.02
N ARG A 107 5.42 -2.84 -8.44
CA ARG A 107 5.77 -4.18 -8.91
C ARG A 107 4.54 -5.02 -9.17
N VAL A 108 4.50 -5.67 -10.31
CA VAL A 108 3.49 -6.67 -10.66
C VAL A 108 4.09 -8.05 -10.44
N ILE A 109 3.51 -8.83 -9.53
CA ILE A 109 4.06 -10.10 -9.06
C ILE A 109 2.95 -11.16 -9.07
N ALA A 110 3.29 -12.41 -9.39
CA ALA A 110 2.39 -13.53 -9.19
C ALA A 110 2.52 -14.09 -7.77
N GLY A 111 1.40 -14.31 -7.06
CA GLY A 111 1.46 -14.82 -5.69
C GLY A 111 0.11 -14.87 -4.98
N ASP A 112 0.07 -15.38 -3.75
CA ASP A 112 -1.14 -15.48 -2.94
C ASP A 112 -1.25 -14.33 -1.94
N LEU A 113 -2.31 -13.53 -2.04
CA LEU A 113 -2.53 -12.35 -1.20
C LEU A 113 -2.66 -12.73 0.28
N THR A 114 -3.22 -13.91 0.57
CA THR A 114 -3.45 -14.37 1.95
C THR A 114 -2.16 -14.64 2.72
N ARG A 115 -1.02 -14.76 2.01
CA ARG A 115 0.29 -15.12 2.57
C ARG A 115 1.35 -14.04 2.35
N TYR A 116 1.02 -12.97 1.63
CA TYR A 116 2.00 -11.96 1.25
C TYR A 116 2.24 -10.97 2.39
N GLU A 117 3.47 -10.87 2.89
CA GLU A 117 3.81 -9.93 3.96
C GLU A 117 3.83 -8.49 3.42
N ALA A 118 2.98 -7.63 3.98
CA ALA A 118 2.87 -6.21 3.70
C ALA A 118 2.21 -5.50 4.89
N GLU A 119 2.27 -4.19 4.96
CA GLU A 119 1.60 -3.47 6.05
C GLU A 119 0.09 -3.39 5.81
N VAL A 120 -0.30 -3.19 4.55
CA VAL A 120 -1.70 -3.10 4.13
C VAL A 120 -1.97 -4.05 2.97
N ALA A 121 -3.04 -4.85 3.10
CA ALA A 121 -3.62 -5.58 1.99
C ALA A 121 -4.94 -4.95 1.56
N VAL A 122 -5.22 -5.01 0.26
CA VAL A 122 -6.51 -4.62 -0.32
C VAL A 122 -7.24 -5.88 -0.77
N THR A 123 -8.50 -6.03 -0.38
CA THR A 123 -9.37 -7.12 -0.85
C THR A 123 -10.50 -6.58 -1.73
N CYS A 124 -10.84 -7.34 -2.78
CA CYS A 124 -12.02 -7.08 -3.61
C CYS A 124 -13.25 -7.60 -2.88
N ALA A 125 -13.95 -6.71 -2.17
CA ALA A 125 -15.06 -7.07 -1.31
C ALA A 125 -16.43 -6.98 -2.01
N SER A 126 -17.41 -7.65 -1.43
CA SER A 126 -18.82 -7.45 -1.78
C SER A 126 -19.45 -6.28 -1.02
N ASN A 127 -20.51 -5.69 -1.57
CA ASN A 127 -21.19 -4.55 -0.93
C ASN A 127 -21.83 -4.85 0.44
N ARG A 128 -21.91 -6.14 0.80
CA ARG A 128 -22.39 -6.63 2.08
C ARG A 128 -21.27 -7.00 3.06
N LEU A 129 -20.00 -6.90 2.65
CA LEU A 129 -18.82 -7.29 3.43
C LEU A 129 -18.94 -8.72 4.00
N ALA A 130 -19.39 -9.65 3.17
CA ALA A 130 -19.85 -10.96 3.63
C ALA A 130 -18.83 -12.10 3.45
N GLY A 131 -17.74 -11.90 2.70
CA GLY A 131 -16.70 -12.91 2.50
C GLY A 131 -17.17 -14.18 1.80
N ARG A 132 -18.04 -14.07 0.78
CA ARG A 132 -18.77 -15.24 0.25
C ARG A 132 -18.08 -15.99 -0.88
N GLU A 133 -17.36 -15.29 -1.76
CA GLU A 133 -16.76 -15.91 -2.95
C GLU A 133 -15.43 -15.27 -3.33
N GLY A 134 -14.70 -15.93 -4.23
CA GLY A 134 -13.47 -15.42 -4.81
C GLY A 134 -12.36 -15.16 -3.79
N LEU A 135 -11.65 -14.06 -3.99
CA LEU A 135 -10.56 -13.63 -3.10
C LEU A 135 -11.08 -13.22 -1.72
N ASP A 136 -12.24 -12.55 -1.66
CA ASP A 136 -12.86 -12.11 -0.40
C ASP A 136 -13.09 -13.28 0.56
N ALA A 137 -13.63 -14.40 0.05
CA ALA A 137 -13.80 -15.62 0.85
C ALA A 137 -12.47 -16.20 1.36
N LYS A 138 -11.41 -16.16 0.55
CA LYS A 138 -10.08 -16.63 0.96
C LYS A 138 -9.48 -15.74 2.04
N MET A 139 -9.64 -14.42 1.92
CA MET A 139 -9.18 -13.46 2.94
C MET A 139 -9.95 -13.66 4.25
N HIS A 140 -11.27 -13.85 4.19
CA HIS A 140 -12.08 -14.18 5.38
C HIS A 140 -11.69 -15.50 6.03
N ALA A 141 -11.42 -16.54 5.24
CA ALA A 141 -10.97 -17.82 5.77
C ALA A 141 -9.58 -17.71 6.43
N ALA A 142 -8.67 -16.91 5.88
CA ALA A 142 -7.32 -16.73 6.39
C ALA A 142 -7.25 -15.79 7.61
N ALA A 143 -8.09 -14.75 7.67
CA ALA A 143 -8.12 -13.78 8.76
C ALA A 143 -8.84 -14.27 10.02
N GLY A 144 -9.62 -15.35 9.92
CA GLY A 144 -10.40 -15.92 11.01
C GLY A 144 -11.73 -15.22 11.28
N GLU A 145 -12.49 -15.74 12.25
CA GLU A 145 -13.87 -15.31 12.54
C GLU A 145 -13.97 -13.84 12.98
N LYS A 146 -12.92 -13.30 13.61
CA LYS A 146 -12.87 -11.89 14.07
C LYS A 146 -13.06 -10.90 12.93
N LEU A 147 -12.56 -11.20 11.72
CA LEU A 147 -12.80 -10.36 10.55
C LEU A 147 -14.28 -10.32 10.20
N ARG A 148 -14.96 -11.48 10.27
CA ARG A 148 -16.40 -11.58 10.00
C ARG A 148 -17.21 -10.77 11.01
N GLU A 149 -16.88 -10.86 12.29
CA GLU A 149 -17.50 -10.06 13.35
C GLU A 149 -17.35 -8.56 13.11
N ALA A 150 -16.14 -8.11 12.75
CA ALA A 150 -15.87 -6.71 12.43
C ALA A 150 -16.68 -6.22 11.22
N CYS A 151 -16.74 -7.00 10.13
CA CYS A 151 -17.56 -6.68 8.97
C CYS A 151 -19.06 -6.64 9.29
N ILE A 152 -19.55 -7.54 10.15
CA ILE A 152 -20.94 -7.52 10.64
C ILE A 152 -21.21 -6.24 11.43
N GLN A 153 -20.28 -5.82 12.28
CA GLN A 153 -20.44 -4.61 13.08
C GLN A 153 -20.49 -3.36 12.19
N ILE A 154 -19.57 -3.22 11.23
CA ILE A 154 -19.60 -2.15 10.21
C ILE A 154 -20.97 -2.14 9.51
N GLY A 155 -21.45 -3.31 9.10
CA GLY A 155 -22.74 -3.43 8.45
C GLY A 155 -23.94 -3.10 9.35
N LYS A 156 -23.84 -3.26 10.67
CA LYS A 156 -24.89 -2.81 11.62
C LYS A 156 -24.86 -1.29 11.76
N ASP A 157 -23.68 -0.71 11.92
CA ASP A 157 -23.49 0.73 12.12
C ASP A 157 -23.98 1.53 10.91
N GLN A 158 -23.64 1.07 9.70
CA GLN A 158 -24.11 1.68 8.45
C GLN A 158 -25.63 1.55 8.30
N ARG A 159 -26.21 0.38 8.59
CA ARG A 159 -27.66 0.17 8.50
C ARG A 159 -28.45 1.00 9.51
N ALA A 160 -27.88 1.28 10.69
CA ALA A 160 -28.49 2.18 11.66
C ALA A 160 -28.68 3.61 11.10
N GLN A 161 -27.88 3.97 10.10
CA GLN A 161 -27.95 5.25 9.38
C GLN A 161 -28.69 5.13 8.03
N ASN A 162 -29.37 4.02 7.76
CA ASN A 162 -29.98 3.68 6.46
C ASN A 162 -28.99 3.64 5.29
N LEU A 163 -27.71 3.36 5.56
CA LEU A 163 -26.66 3.21 4.56
C LEU A 163 -26.36 1.74 4.27
N GLN A 164 -25.84 1.47 3.07
CA GLN A 164 -25.31 0.14 2.74
C GLN A 164 -23.95 -0.06 3.44
N PRO A 165 -23.58 -1.30 3.83
CA PRO A 165 -22.30 -1.55 4.51
C PRO A 165 -21.08 -1.02 3.77
N CYS A 166 -21.01 -1.23 2.45
CA CYS A 166 -19.99 -0.64 1.59
C CYS A 166 -20.55 -0.53 0.15
N PRO A 167 -21.05 0.63 -0.27
CA PRO A 167 -21.53 0.85 -1.64
C PRO A 167 -20.46 0.57 -2.71
N VAL A 168 -20.89 0.33 -3.95
CA VAL A 168 -19.97 0.19 -5.09
C VAL A 168 -19.21 1.50 -5.33
N GLY A 169 -17.89 1.40 -5.53
CA GLY A 169 -16.98 2.55 -5.66
C GLY A 169 -16.53 3.12 -4.32
N THR A 170 -16.75 2.41 -3.20
CA THR A 170 -16.29 2.83 -1.87
C THR A 170 -15.40 1.77 -1.22
N ALA A 171 -14.77 2.14 -0.10
CA ALA A 171 -13.90 1.26 0.65
C ALA A 171 -14.10 1.43 2.17
N VAL A 172 -13.82 0.36 2.92
CA VAL A 172 -13.78 0.39 4.40
C VAL A 172 -12.55 -0.33 4.91
N THR A 173 -12.02 0.10 6.05
CA THR A 173 -10.78 -0.48 6.62
C THR A 173 -11.07 -1.27 7.88
N THR A 174 -10.39 -2.41 8.02
CA THR A 174 -10.38 -3.27 9.21
C THR A 174 -8.95 -3.62 9.59
N SER A 175 -8.74 -4.17 10.79
CA SER A 175 -7.47 -4.84 11.14
C SER A 175 -7.27 -6.10 10.27
N GLY A 176 -6.02 -6.54 10.11
CA GLY A 176 -5.72 -7.77 9.37
C GLY A 176 -6.02 -9.08 10.13
N PHE A 177 -6.18 -9.01 11.46
CA PHE A 177 -6.45 -10.17 12.33
C PHE A 177 -5.36 -11.26 12.20
N ASP A 178 -5.72 -12.47 11.75
CA ASP A 178 -4.78 -13.59 11.62
C ASP A 178 -3.98 -13.55 10.29
N LEU A 179 -4.20 -12.53 9.45
CA LEU A 179 -3.43 -12.29 8.24
C LEU A 179 -2.02 -11.75 8.56
N PRO A 180 -1.04 -11.93 7.64
CA PRO A 180 0.29 -11.34 7.80
C PRO A 180 0.29 -9.80 7.71
N GLN A 181 -0.78 -9.19 7.21
CA GLN A 181 -0.89 -7.73 7.08
C GLN A 181 -1.50 -7.07 8.32
N LYS A 182 -1.07 -5.84 8.62
CA LYS A 182 -1.58 -5.08 9.79
C LYS A 182 -3.00 -4.58 9.57
N HIS A 183 -3.28 -4.09 8.35
CA HIS A 183 -4.58 -3.58 7.96
C HIS A 183 -5.10 -4.25 6.68
N LEU A 184 -6.42 -4.39 6.61
CA LEU A 184 -7.14 -4.90 5.46
C LEU A 184 -8.15 -3.86 4.99
N ILE A 185 -7.97 -3.35 3.78
CA ILE A 185 -8.88 -2.42 3.10
C ILE A 185 -9.81 -3.22 2.20
N HIS A 186 -11.11 -3.15 2.47
CA HIS A 186 -12.18 -3.76 1.69
C HIS A 186 -12.65 -2.77 0.63
N VAL A 187 -12.39 -3.05 -0.64
CA VAL A 187 -12.76 -2.17 -1.75
C VAL A 187 -13.83 -2.85 -2.61
N VAL A 188 -14.93 -2.15 -2.88
CA VAL A 188 -16.02 -2.68 -3.70
C VAL A 188 -15.97 -2.06 -5.09
N GLY A 189 -15.44 -2.81 -6.06
CA GLY A 189 -15.48 -2.43 -7.47
C GLY A 189 -16.80 -2.77 -8.17
N PRO A 190 -16.99 -2.36 -9.45
CA PRO A 190 -18.18 -2.68 -10.23
C PRO A 190 -18.29 -4.18 -10.53
N ASP A 191 -19.52 -4.71 -10.47
CA ASP A 191 -19.91 -6.07 -10.86
C ASP A 191 -20.46 -6.07 -12.31
N CYS A 192 -19.58 -6.33 -13.29
CA CYS A 192 -19.92 -6.32 -14.73
C CYS A 192 -20.86 -7.46 -15.15
N ARG A 193 -21.19 -8.39 -14.25
CA ARG A 193 -22.28 -9.37 -14.47
C ARG A 193 -23.66 -8.70 -14.39
N ARG A 194 -23.73 -7.46 -13.86
CA ARG A 194 -24.96 -6.67 -13.73
C ARG A 194 -24.96 -5.56 -14.78
N PRO A 195 -25.92 -5.53 -15.72
CA PRO A 195 -25.95 -4.54 -16.79
C PRO A 195 -25.87 -3.08 -16.31
N SER A 196 -26.58 -2.75 -15.22
CA SER A 196 -26.58 -1.39 -14.66
C SER A 196 -25.24 -0.91 -14.13
N GLN A 197 -24.34 -1.83 -13.74
CA GLN A 197 -22.99 -1.46 -13.32
C GLN A 197 -21.99 -1.56 -14.48
N ASP A 198 -22.23 -2.42 -15.46
CA ASP A 198 -21.37 -2.55 -16.64
C ASP A 198 -21.40 -1.28 -17.50
N GLU A 199 -22.57 -0.64 -17.65
CA GLU A 199 -22.73 0.64 -18.35
C GLU A 199 -21.85 1.76 -17.74
N GLY A 200 -21.74 1.81 -16.41
CA GLY A 200 -20.96 2.80 -15.66
C GLY A 200 -19.59 2.31 -15.20
N ARG A 201 -19.12 1.14 -15.66
CA ARG A 201 -17.99 0.42 -15.04
C ARG A 201 -16.69 1.22 -14.97
N ARG A 202 -16.43 2.05 -15.99
CA ARG A 202 -15.20 2.86 -16.08
C ARG A 202 -15.14 3.96 -15.03
N GLU A 203 -16.29 4.56 -14.72
CA GLU A 203 -16.38 5.55 -13.65
C GLU A 203 -16.33 4.88 -12.27
N LEU A 204 -16.99 3.74 -12.12
CA LEU A 204 -17.05 3.00 -10.86
C LEU A 204 -15.69 2.41 -10.47
N ILE A 205 -14.89 1.92 -11.43
CA ILE A 205 -13.56 1.40 -11.12
C ILE A 205 -12.59 2.51 -10.69
N VAL A 206 -12.70 3.71 -11.29
CA VAL A 206 -11.93 4.89 -10.88
C VAL A 206 -12.28 5.26 -9.44
N LYS A 207 -13.58 5.37 -9.12
CA LYS A 207 -14.05 5.64 -7.75
C LYS A 207 -13.56 4.61 -6.74
N ALA A 208 -13.54 3.32 -7.12
CA ALA A 208 -13.04 2.27 -6.25
C ALA A 208 -11.55 2.44 -5.90
N TYR A 209 -10.71 2.82 -6.88
CA TYR A 209 -9.31 3.15 -6.63
C TYR A 209 -9.14 4.44 -5.83
N GLU A 210 -9.92 5.49 -6.12
CA GLU A 210 -9.91 6.73 -5.34
C GLU A 210 -10.25 6.47 -3.86
N ALA A 211 -11.29 5.66 -3.60
CA ALA A 211 -11.65 5.26 -2.24
C ALA A 211 -10.55 4.45 -1.56
N MET A 212 -9.85 3.57 -2.31
CA MET A 212 -8.68 2.86 -1.80
C MET A 212 -7.56 3.84 -1.41
N PHE A 213 -7.25 4.83 -2.26
CA PHE A 213 -6.23 5.84 -1.98
C PHE A 213 -6.56 6.66 -0.74
N GLU A 214 -7.83 7.05 -0.57
CA GLU A 214 -8.31 7.76 0.61
C GLU A 214 -8.10 6.92 1.89
N GLN A 215 -8.44 5.62 1.86
CA GLN A 215 -8.22 4.73 3.01
C GLN A 215 -6.73 4.59 3.35
N VAL A 216 -5.85 4.53 2.33
CA VAL A 216 -4.40 4.45 2.54
C VAL A 216 -3.86 5.75 3.15
N ALA A 217 -4.28 6.91 2.63
CA ALA A 217 -3.91 8.21 3.18
C ALA A 217 -4.37 8.37 4.64
N ASN A 218 -5.59 7.90 4.96
CA ASN A 218 -6.15 7.96 6.31
C ASN A 218 -5.41 7.10 7.33
N LEU A 219 -4.83 5.98 6.91
CA LEU A 219 -4.02 5.13 7.78
C LEU A 219 -2.68 5.80 8.10
N GLY A 220 -2.03 6.41 7.09
CA GLY A 220 -0.77 7.14 7.23
C GLY A 220 0.43 6.24 7.58
N GLY A 221 1.63 6.65 7.16
CA GLY A 221 2.88 5.96 7.52
C GLY A 221 2.97 4.50 7.05
N ILE A 222 2.44 4.21 5.85
CA ILE A 222 2.43 2.87 5.26
C ILE A 222 3.56 2.77 4.24
N ASP A 223 4.56 1.95 4.50
CA ASP A 223 5.67 1.74 3.56
C ASP A 223 5.29 0.78 2.42
N THR A 224 4.47 -0.24 2.71
CA THR A 224 4.18 -1.32 1.74
C THR A 224 2.70 -1.67 1.68
N ILE A 225 2.15 -1.60 0.47
CA ILE A 225 0.78 -2.02 0.16
C ILE A 225 0.78 -3.14 -0.89
N VAL A 226 -0.10 -4.13 -0.69
CA VAL A 226 -0.36 -5.18 -1.66
C VAL A 226 -1.83 -5.17 -2.08
N CYS A 227 -2.06 -5.15 -3.39
CA CYS A 227 -3.39 -5.01 -3.97
C CYS A 227 -3.56 -5.97 -5.16
N PRO A 228 -4.68 -6.70 -5.26
CA PRO A 228 -5.06 -7.40 -6.47
C PRO A 228 -5.68 -6.42 -7.49
N PRO A 229 -5.73 -6.76 -8.79
CA PRO A 229 -6.47 -5.95 -9.74
C PRO A 229 -7.98 -5.98 -9.43
N LEU A 230 -8.55 -4.81 -9.13
CA LEU A 230 -9.93 -4.67 -8.69
C LEU A 230 -10.94 -5.11 -9.76
N SER A 231 -12.00 -5.82 -9.37
CA SER A 231 -13.07 -6.35 -10.25
C SER A 231 -12.66 -7.34 -11.36
N MET A 232 -11.37 -7.68 -11.52
CA MET A 232 -10.86 -8.58 -12.57
C MET A 232 -10.97 -10.06 -12.23
N GLY A 233 -11.84 -10.43 -11.29
CA GLY A 233 -12.09 -11.82 -10.89
C GLY A 233 -13.56 -12.16 -11.06
N VAL A 234 -14.21 -12.47 -9.94
CA VAL A 234 -15.65 -12.84 -9.89
C VAL A 234 -16.57 -11.82 -10.58
N TYR A 235 -16.25 -10.53 -10.49
CA TYR A 235 -17.04 -9.44 -11.07
C TYR A 235 -16.84 -9.25 -12.58
N ALA A 236 -15.98 -10.05 -13.21
CA ALA A 236 -15.86 -10.17 -14.66
C ALA A 236 -15.62 -8.86 -15.42
N TYR A 237 -14.90 -7.91 -14.82
CA TYR A 237 -14.47 -6.72 -15.56
C TYR A 237 -13.53 -7.13 -16.72
N PRO A 238 -13.71 -6.61 -17.96
CA PRO A 238 -12.92 -7.04 -19.10
C PRO A 238 -11.42 -6.87 -18.88
N HIS A 239 -10.66 -7.98 -18.86
CA HIS A 239 -9.23 -7.96 -18.49
C HIS A 239 -8.35 -7.00 -19.30
N ARG A 240 -8.62 -6.81 -20.60
CA ARG A 240 -7.82 -5.88 -21.44
C ARG A 240 -8.03 -4.43 -21.03
N GLU A 241 -9.28 -4.00 -20.92
CA GLU A 241 -9.64 -2.65 -20.46
C GLU A 241 -9.19 -2.46 -19.01
N GLY A 242 -9.43 -3.45 -18.17
CA GLY A 242 -9.08 -3.43 -16.76
C GLY A 242 -7.59 -3.39 -16.46
N ALA A 243 -6.77 -4.12 -17.22
CA ALA A 243 -5.32 -4.06 -17.10
C ALA A 243 -4.80 -2.67 -17.46
N ARG A 244 -5.30 -2.06 -18.54
CA ARG A 244 -4.95 -0.69 -18.91
C ARG A 244 -5.35 0.30 -17.83
N MET A 245 -6.61 0.31 -17.43
CA MET A 245 -7.15 1.22 -16.41
C MET A 245 -6.41 1.08 -15.08
N THR A 246 -6.16 -0.15 -14.62
CA THR A 246 -5.43 -0.40 -13.36
C THR A 246 -4.05 0.26 -13.39
N MET A 247 -3.31 0.12 -14.50
CA MET A 247 -1.97 0.68 -14.62
C MET A 247 -1.98 2.19 -14.81
N GLU A 248 -2.90 2.74 -15.61
CA GLU A 248 -3.05 4.19 -15.78
C GLU A 248 -3.36 4.86 -14.43
N ILE A 249 -4.29 4.29 -13.64
CA ILE A 249 -4.71 4.85 -12.35
C ILE A 249 -3.59 4.73 -11.31
N LEU A 250 -3.02 3.53 -11.12
CA LEU A 250 -1.99 3.32 -10.10
C LEU A 250 -0.72 4.10 -10.41
N LEU A 251 -0.21 4.04 -11.63
CA LEU A 251 1.01 4.77 -11.99
C LEU A 251 0.77 6.29 -11.98
N GLY A 252 -0.41 6.76 -12.38
CA GLY A 252 -0.77 8.17 -12.28
C GLY A 252 -0.80 8.67 -10.84
N TRP A 253 -1.24 7.83 -9.90
CA TRP A 253 -1.21 8.15 -8.47
C TRP A 253 0.20 8.16 -7.88
N LEU A 254 1.02 7.13 -8.19
CA LEU A 254 2.37 6.97 -7.64
C LEU A 254 3.41 7.92 -8.26
N ASP A 255 3.15 8.44 -9.47
CA ASP A 255 4.01 9.38 -10.19
C ASP A 255 3.49 10.83 -10.15
N GLY A 256 2.40 11.07 -9.42
CA GLY A 256 1.74 12.37 -9.31
C GLY A 256 2.57 13.44 -8.58
N GLU A 257 2.03 14.66 -8.49
CA GLU A 257 2.72 15.75 -7.79
C GLU A 257 2.69 15.59 -6.27
N GLU A 258 1.58 15.08 -5.73
CA GLU A 258 1.41 14.83 -4.30
C GLU A 258 2.03 13.47 -3.92
N GLU A 259 2.80 13.45 -2.82
CA GLU A 259 3.43 12.23 -2.33
C GLU A 259 2.38 11.35 -1.60
N PRO A 260 2.14 10.10 -2.05
CA PRO A 260 1.14 9.22 -1.45
C PRO A 260 1.58 8.64 -0.09
N GLY A 261 2.85 8.82 0.30
CA GLY A 261 3.41 8.30 1.54
C GLY A 261 3.63 6.78 1.54
N ILE A 262 3.85 6.18 0.36
CA ILE A 262 4.06 4.74 0.15
C ILE A 262 5.37 4.53 -0.59
N LYS A 263 6.18 3.54 -0.17
CA LYS A 263 7.45 3.21 -0.85
C LYS A 263 7.28 2.12 -1.88
N ASP A 264 6.56 1.06 -1.52
CA ASP A 264 6.36 -0.14 -2.33
C ASP A 264 4.88 -0.41 -2.57
N PHE A 265 4.47 -0.41 -3.84
CA PHE A 265 3.14 -0.85 -4.28
C PHE A 265 3.24 -2.17 -5.03
N ILE A 266 2.65 -3.23 -4.48
CA ILE A 266 2.66 -4.56 -5.09
C ILE A 266 1.28 -4.86 -5.68
N LEU A 267 1.21 -4.92 -7.01
CA LEU A 267 0.06 -5.47 -7.73
C LEU A 267 0.21 -6.99 -7.82
N LEU A 268 -0.53 -7.71 -7.00
CA LEU A 268 -0.41 -9.15 -6.86
C LEU A 268 -1.48 -9.87 -7.70
N VAL A 269 -1.03 -10.69 -8.65
CA VAL A 269 -1.88 -11.24 -9.72
C VAL A 269 -1.82 -12.76 -9.76
N ASN A 270 -2.99 -13.41 -9.68
CA ASN A 270 -3.09 -14.86 -9.84
C ASN A 270 -3.73 -15.32 -11.15
N ASP A 271 -4.34 -14.40 -11.90
CA ASP A 271 -5.07 -14.74 -13.13
C ASP A 271 -4.17 -14.62 -14.36
N GLU A 272 -3.93 -15.75 -15.05
CA GLU A 272 -3.14 -15.77 -16.27
C GLU A 272 -3.73 -14.92 -17.41
N ASN A 273 -5.06 -14.83 -17.52
CA ASN A 273 -5.71 -14.03 -18.54
C ASN A 273 -5.45 -12.55 -18.29
N PHE A 274 -5.47 -12.11 -17.03
CA PHE A 274 -5.05 -10.75 -16.68
C PHE A 274 -3.59 -10.52 -17.06
N VAL A 275 -2.68 -11.43 -16.69
CA VAL A 275 -1.24 -11.29 -17.02
C VAL A 275 -1.00 -11.21 -18.53
N LYS A 276 -1.68 -12.05 -19.33
CA LYS A 276 -1.58 -12.04 -20.79
C LYS A 276 -2.03 -10.70 -21.37
N ASN A 277 -3.18 -10.20 -20.94
CA ASN A 277 -3.71 -8.92 -21.39
C ASN A 277 -2.83 -7.74 -20.94
N LEU A 278 -2.32 -7.76 -19.71
CA LEU A 278 -1.40 -6.75 -19.19
C LEU A 278 -0.11 -6.67 -20.03
N LYS A 279 0.48 -7.81 -20.38
CA LYS A 279 1.66 -7.86 -21.27
C LYS A 279 1.36 -7.28 -22.65
N THR A 280 0.17 -7.54 -23.21
CA THR A 280 -0.26 -6.94 -24.48
C THR A 280 -0.41 -5.43 -24.35
N VAL A 281 -1.08 -4.94 -23.31
CA VAL A 281 -1.24 -3.50 -23.04
C VAL A 281 0.11 -2.81 -22.94
N TYR A 282 1.08 -3.39 -22.23
CA TYR A 282 2.44 -2.85 -22.10
C TYR A 282 3.21 -2.79 -23.42
N ARG A 283 3.00 -3.78 -24.30
CA ARG A 283 3.61 -3.78 -25.64
C ARG A 283 3.00 -2.70 -26.52
N GLU A 284 1.67 -2.55 -26.47
CA GLU A 284 0.92 -1.57 -27.27
C GLU A 284 1.09 -0.14 -26.76
N SER A 285 1.38 0.05 -25.48
CA SER A 285 1.56 1.37 -24.90
C SER A 285 2.93 1.98 -25.22
N GLU A 286 3.86 1.25 -25.84
CA GLU A 286 5.19 1.76 -26.24
C GLU A 286 5.89 2.59 -25.15
N ASP A 287 5.83 2.10 -23.90
CA ASP A 287 6.38 2.75 -22.69
C ASP A 287 5.81 4.14 -22.34
N GLN A 288 4.61 4.49 -22.83
CA GLN A 288 3.92 5.75 -22.50
C GLN A 288 3.31 5.81 -21.08
N PHE A 289 3.56 4.80 -20.25
CA PHE A 289 3.10 4.80 -18.87
C PHE A 289 3.97 5.70 -17.98
N PRO A 290 3.43 6.30 -16.90
CA PRO A 290 4.24 7.06 -15.95
C PRO A 290 5.33 6.22 -15.27
N GLY A 291 6.36 6.89 -14.75
CA GLY A 291 7.57 6.25 -14.21
C GLY A 291 8.46 5.60 -15.26
N VAL A 292 9.56 4.99 -14.81
CA VAL A 292 10.59 4.34 -15.65
C VAL A 292 10.52 2.82 -15.49
N ASP A 293 10.46 2.08 -16.61
CA ASP A 293 10.53 0.62 -16.58
C ASP A 293 11.89 0.13 -16.03
N CYS A 294 11.85 -0.56 -14.90
CA CYS A 294 13.00 -1.15 -14.24
C CYS A 294 12.87 -2.69 -14.13
N THR A 295 11.94 -3.31 -14.85
CA THR A 295 11.61 -4.75 -14.79
C THR A 295 12.84 -5.66 -14.87
N ARG A 296 13.84 -5.29 -15.69
CA ARG A 296 15.08 -6.09 -15.84
C ARG A 296 15.87 -6.25 -14.55
N GLN A 297 15.76 -5.32 -13.61
CA GLN A 297 16.46 -5.35 -12.31
C GLN A 297 15.81 -6.34 -11.33
N TYR A 298 14.52 -6.61 -11.51
CA TYR A 298 13.69 -7.42 -10.62
C TYR A 298 13.31 -8.78 -11.21
N ARG A 299 13.92 -9.17 -12.34
CA ARG A 299 13.88 -10.54 -12.84
C ARG A 299 15.09 -11.27 -12.28
N THR A 300 14.86 -12.33 -11.52
CA THR A 300 15.91 -13.27 -11.16
C THR A 300 16.46 -13.82 -12.47
N ARG A 301 17.75 -13.55 -12.75
CA ARG A 301 18.43 -14.17 -13.87
C ARG A 301 18.43 -15.67 -13.60
N ARG A 302 17.52 -16.41 -14.25
CA ARG A 302 17.70 -17.85 -14.44
C ARG A 302 18.93 -17.97 -15.35
N TYR A 303 20.07 -18.23 -14.72
CA TYR A 303 21.29 -18.71 -15.39
C TYR A 303 21.13 -20.20 -15.68
#